data_AF-A0A899FQ58-F1
#
_entry.id   AF-A0A899FQ58-F1
#
_cell.length_a   1.000
_cell.length_b   1.000
_cell.length_c   1.000
_cell.angle_alpha   90.00
_cell.angle_beta   90.00
_cell.angle_gamma   90.00
#
_symmetry.space_group_name_H-M   'P 1'
#
loop_
_entity.id
_entity.type
_entity.pdbx_description
1 polymer ?
#
loop_
_entity_poly.entity_id
_entity_poly.type
_entity_poly.pdbx_seq_one_letter_code
_entity_poly.pdbx_strand_id
1 'polypeptide(L)' 'MYMISKNDNGQVSDYGIALNGISYAGFYYICFQQSMGNISGIYYHKNSEQFQQLTLQHDGNRTFSKFEFR' A
#
# COMPACT_ATOMS: atom_id res chain seq x y z
N MET A 1 -2.73 4.68 -6.25
CA MET A 1 -1.91 4.91 -5.04
C MET A 1 -0.87 3.82 -4.98
N TYR A 2 0.36 4.13 -5.39
CA TYR A 2 1.48 3.18 -5.33
C TYR A 2 2.05 3.25 -3.92
N MET A 3 1.94 2.15 -3.18
CA MET A 3 2.57 2.02 -1.88
C MET A 3 3.97 1.49 -2.13
N ILE A 4 4.96 2.30 -1.79
CA ILE A 4 6.36 2.03 -2.03
C ILE A 4 6.97 1.59 -0.70
N SER A 5 7.36 0.32 -0.60
CA SER A 5 8.11 -0.19 0.55
C SER A 5 9.60 -0.12 0.29
N LYS A 6 10.37 0.33 1.29
CA LYS A 6 11.81 0.49 1.11
C LYS A 6 12.56 -0.84 1.19
N ASN A 7 13.52 -1.08 0.27
CA ASN A 7 14.52 -2.18 0.28
C ASN A 7 15.63 -2.18 -0.78
N ASP A 8 16.83 -2.60 -0.37
CA ASP A 8 18.15 -2.45 -1.04
C ASP A 8 18.43 -3.28 -2.31
N ASN A 9 17.45 -3.93 -2.93
CA ASN A 9 17.68 -4.70 -4.16
C ASN A 9 16.84 -4.12 -5.30
N GLY A 10 17.38 -3.10 -5.97
CA GLY A 10 16.71 -2.34 -7.01
C GLY A 10 16.39 -3.17 -8.25
N GLN A 11 15.13 -3.13 -8.68
CA GLN A 11 14.72 -3.42 -10.05
C GLN A 11 14.16 -2.14 -10.68
N VAL A 12 14.58 -1.88 -11.92
CA VAL A 12 14.33 -0.65 -12.69
C VAL A 12 12.86 -0.57 -13.11
N SER A 13 12.24 0.61 -13.01
CA SER A 13 10.88 0.88 -13.49
C SER A 13 10.88 1.49 -14.90
N ASP A 14 9.78 1.35 -15.65
CA ASP A 14 9.59 1.85 -17.03
C ASP A 14 9.74 3.38 -17.20
N TYR A 15 9.91 4.14 -16.10
CA TYR A 15 10.24 5.57 -16.11
C TYR A 15 11.74 5.86 -15.95
N GLY A 16 12.60 4.85 -16.00
CA GLY A 16 14.06 4.98 -15.90
C GLY A 16 14.58 5.41 -14.52
N ILE A 17 13.69 5.72 -13.57
CA ILE A 17 14.07 6.03 -12.20
C ILE A 17 14.06 4.72 -11.41
N ALA A 18 15.22 4.10 -11.32
CA ALA A 18 15.49 3.14 -10.25
C ALA A 18 15.51 3.93 -8.94
N LEU A 19 14.38 3.95 -8.24
CA LEU A 19 14.37 4.46 -6.89
C LEU A 19 15.05 3.42 -6.01
N ASN A 20 16.35 3.64 -5.77
CA ASN A 20 17.14 2.82 -4.86
C ASN A 20 16.37 2.64 -3.55
N GLY A 21 16.25 1.39 -3.14
CA GLY A 21 15.55 1.11 -1.91
C GLY A 21 14.04 1.05 -2.09
N ILE A 22 13.44 0.66 -3.21
CA ILE A 22 11.97 0.53 -3.37
C ILE A 22 11.64 -0.80 -4.06
N SER A 23 10.86 -1.66 -3.38
CA SER A 23 10.44 -2.96 -3.90
C SER A 23 8.92 -3.13 -3.85
N TYR A 24 8.36 -3.71 -4.91
CA TYR A 24 6.93 -4.06 -5.04
C TYR A 24 6.68 -5.58 -4.94
N ALA A 25 7.70 -6.36 -4.57
CA ALA A 25 7.64 -7.82 -4.57
C ALA A 25 6.91 -8.43 -3.35
N GLY A 26 6.50 -7.60 -2.38
CA GLY A 26 5.77 -8.02 -1.18
C GLY A 26 4.27 -7.85 -1.28
N PHE A 27 3.59 -8.02 -0.13
CA PHE A 27 2.15 -7.86 -0.01
C PHE A 27 1.78 -7.20 1.33
N TYR A 28 0.56 -6.66 1.39
CA TYR A 28 0.02 -6.04 2.61
C TYR A 28 -0.96 -6.97 3.32
N TYR A 29 -0.78 -7.15 4.63
CA TYR A 29 -1.87 -7.60 5.50
C TYR A 29 -2.75 -6.38 5.81
N ILE A 30 -4.04 -6.47 5.51
CA ILE A 30 -4.98 -5.34 5.64
C ILE A 30 -6.12 -5.69 6.59
N CYS A 31 -6.45 -4.74 7.46
CA CYS A 31 -7.68 -4.71 8.23
C CYS A 31 -8.50 -3.49 7.81
N PHE A 32 -9.76 -3.72 7.42
CA PHE A 32 -10.71 -2.65 7.10
C PHE A 32 -11.79 -2.55 8.17
N GLN A 33 -11.83 -1.41 8.85
CA GLN A 33 -12.85 -1.11 9.84
C GLN A 33 -14.02 -0.39 9.17
N GLN A 34 -15.02 -1.17 8.74
CA GLN A 34 -16.20 -0.69 8.01
C GLN A 34 -16.96 0.43 8.72
N SER A 35 -17.04 0.40 10.06
CA SER A 35 -17.76 1.40 10.85
C SER A 35 -17.15 2.80 10.81
N MET A 36 -15.82 2.89 10.66
CA MET A 36 -15.10 4.18 10.65
C MET A 36 -14.51 4.51 9.26
N GLY A 37 -14.53 3.56 8.33
CA GLY A 37 -13.88 3.72 7.02
C GLY A 37 -12.36 3.72 7.08
N ASN A 38 -11.77 3.24 8.18
CA ASN A 38 -10.32 3.22 8.38
C ASN A 38 -9.73 1.91 7.84
N ILE A 39 -8.57 2.00 7.19
CA ILE A 39 -7.77 0.86 6.76
C ILE A 39 -6.45 0.89 7.52
N SER A 40 -6.09 -0.21 8.16
CA SER A 40 -4.77 -0.41 8.73
C SER A 40 -4.10 -1.63 8.11
N GLY A 41 -2.78 -1.69 8.17
CA GLY A 41 -2.06 -2.83 7.67
C GLY A 41 -0.56 -2.79 7.89
N ILE A 42 0.10 -3.86 7.48
CA ILE A 42 1.55 -3.99 7.47
C ILE A 42 2.03 -4.55 6.14
N TYR A 43 3.14 -4.03 5.64
CA TYR A 43 3.82 -4.61 4.49
C TYR A 43 4.72 -5.77 4.91
N TYR A 44 4.69 -6.85 4.14
CA TYR A 44 5.61 -7.97 4.28
C TYR A 44 6.33 -8.27 2.96
N HIS A 45 7.65 -8.38 3.06
CA HIS A 45 8.51 -8.97 2.05
C HIS A 45 9.73 -9.58 2.76
N LYS A 46 10.21 -10.72 2.29
CA LYS A 46 11.24 -11.52 2.98
C LYS A 46 12.51 -10.72 3.30
N ASN A 47 12.93 -9.86 2.37
CA ASN A 47 14.14 -9.07 2.50
C ASN A 47 13.83 -7.61 2.91
N SER A 48 12.62 -7.34 3.43
CA SER A 48 12.20 -6.02 3.91
C SER A 48 12.51 -5.71 5.35
N GLU A 49 12.70 -4.41 5.60
CA GLU A 49 12.39 -3.85 6.92
C GLU A 49 11.02 -4.34 7.35
N GLN A 50 10.99 -5.02 8.50
CA GLN A 50 9.81 -5.69 8.99
C GLN A 50 8.80 -4.68 9.55
N PHE A 51 7.52 -5.03 9.47
CA PHE A 51 6.42 -4.31 10.13
C PHE A 51 6.23 -2.85 9.70
N GLN A 52 6.56 -2.52 8.45
CA GLN A 52 6.23 -1.21 7.87
C GLN A 52 4.70 -1.00 7.89
N GLN A 53 4.24 -0.02 8.68
CA GLN A 53 2.83 0.20 8.96
C GLN A 53 2.15 1.05 7.88
N LEU A 54 0.90 0.73 7.59
CA LEU A 54 -0.03 1.49 6.75
C LEU A 54 -1.26 1.88 7.57
N THR A 55 -1.64 3.16 7.51
CA THR A 55 -2.90 3.66 8.06
C THR A 55 -3.52 4.63 7.04
N LEU A 56 -4.77 4.37 6.64
CA LEU A 56 -5.55 5.22 5.75
C LEU A 56 -6.90 5.54 6.38
N GLN A 57 -7.38 6.75 6.10
CA GLN A 57 -8.71 7.21 6.51
C GLN A 57 -9.52 7.56 5.28
N HIS A 58 -10.78 7.12 5.25
CA HIS A 58 -11.70 7.47 4.19
C HIS A 58 -12.03 8.97 4.19
N ASP A 59 -11.85 9.60 3.03
CA ASP A 59 -12.26 10.98 2.78
C ASP A 59 -13.55 10.99 1.96
N GLY A 60 -14.67 11.34 2.60
CA GLY A 60 -15.99 11.34 1.95
C GLY A 60 -16.12 12.32 0.78
N ASN A 61 -15.30 13.38 0.73
CA ASN A 61 -15.35 14.39 -0.33
C ASN A 61 -14.58 13.98 -1.59
N ARG A 62 -13.77 12.93 -1.51
CA ARG A 62 -12.97 12.39 -2.63
C ARG A 62 -13.37 10.96 -2.94
N THR A 63 -14.66 10.78 -3.25
CA THR A 63 -15.27 9.48 -3.57
C THR A 63 -16.05 9.53 -4.86
N PHE A 64 -16.38 8.36 -5.40
CA PHE A 64 -17.25 8.19 -6.56
C PHE A 64 -18.64 7.72 -6.12
N SER A 65 -19.64 7.88 -6.98
CA SER A 65 -20.99 7.35 -6.73
C SER A 65 -20.96 5.84 -6.46
N LYS A 66 -21.71 5.40 -5.44
CA LYS A 66 -21.75 4.00 -4.99
C LYS A 66 -22.87 3.25 -5.72
N PHE A 67 -22.59 2.05 -6.19
CA PHE A 67 -23.57 1.07 -6.64
C PHE A 67 -23.11 -0.33 -6.22
N GLU A 68 -24.06 -1.20 -5.89
CA GLU A 68 -23.82 -2.60 -5.52
C GLU A 68 -24.85 -3.44 -6.28
N PHE A 69 -24.38 -4.47 -6.99
CA PHE A 69 -25.24 -5.56 -7.45
C PHE A 69 -25.10 -6.70 -6.46
N ARG A 70 -26.23 -7.26 -6.04
CA ARG A 70 -26.30 -8.42 -5.15
C ARG A 70 -26.99 -9.58 -5.84
#